data_AF-V9DAM5-F1
#
_entry.id   AF-V9DAM5-F1
#
_cell.length_a   1.000
_cell.length_b   1.000
_cell.length_c   1.000
_cell.angle_alpha   90.00
_cell.angle_beta   90.00
_cell.angle_gamma   90.00
#
_symmetry.space_group_name_H-M   'P 1'
#
loop_
_entity.id
_entity.type
_entity.pdbx_description
1 polymer ?
#
loop_
_entity_poly.entity_id
_entity_poly.type
_entity_poly.pdbx_seq_one_letter_code
_entity_poly.pdbx_strand_id
1 'polypeptide(L)'
;MASNPVLDSENISKVTEAEKKVTGSDEVVKGGPTAQAQSHAGEPINSQTLHDITEGEKKTTGGDRIKGGPTSTAQSILAQERNGTSPDTKNTPATGRLDSSTISKITDAEKGLTGSGNPVAGGPTAQAQKHANEPINHDTLHDITEGEKKVTGGARPVAGGPTATAQSELNKSRS
;
A
#
# COMPACT_ATOMS: atom_id res chain seq x y z
N MET A 1 10.77 8.87 16.22
CA MET A 1 10.46 7.46 16.47
C MET A 1 9.15 7.18 15.76
N ALA A 2 9.12 6.25 14.80
CA ALA A 2 7.86 5.87 14.17
C ALA A 2 7.05 5.10 15.23
N SER A 3 5.93 5.67 15.65
CA SER A 3 4.97 5.00 16.52
C SER A 3 4.27 3.93 15.70
N ASN A 4 4.07 2.74 16.26
CA ASN A 4 3.17 1.77 15.63
C ASN A 4 1.74 2.31 15.73
N PRO A 5 0.91 2.15 14.68
CA PRO A 5 -0.50 2.52 14.73
C PRO A 5 -1.19 1.79 15.84
N VAL A 6 -2.10 2.48 16.52
CA VAL A 6 -2.86 1.92 17.62
C VAL A 6 -4.24 1.50 17.11
N LEU A 7 -4.79 0.42 17.67
CA LEU A 7 -6.20 0.05 17.48
C LEU A 7 -7.08 1.03 18.26
N ASP A 8 -7.15 2.26 17.77
CA ASP A 8 -8.05 3.28 18.25
C ASP A 8 -9.45 3.12 17.63
N SER A 9 -10.38 3.96 18.06
CA SER A 9 -11.76 3.93 17.58
C SER A 9 -11.86 4.07 16.06
N GLU A 10 -10.96 4.85 15.43
CA GLU A 10 -10.97 5.08 13.99
C GLU A 10 -10.51 3.83 13.22
N ASN A 11 -9.39 3.24 13.64
CA ASN A 11 -8.83 2.04 13.02
C ASN A 11 -9.73 0.82 13.24
N ILE A 12 -10.34 0.69 14.42
CA ILE A 12 -11.35 -0.34 14.70
C ILE A 12 -12.59 -0.14 13.81
N SER A 13 -13.03 1.11 13.60
CA SER A 13 -14.17 1.40 12.72
C SER A 13 -13.89 0.98 11.27
N LYS A 14 -12.68 1.22 10.76
CA LYS A 14 -12.26 0.77 9.41
C LYS A 14 -12.27 -0.76 9.29
N VAL A 15 -11.79 -1.47 10.31
CA VAL A 15 -11.86 -2.94 10.37
C VAL A 15 -13.32 -3.41 10.41
N THR A 16 -14.17 -2.71 11.15
CA THR A 16 -15.62 -2.98 11.24
C THR A 16 -16.30 -2.85 9.88
N GLU A 17 -16.06 -1.75 9.16
CA GLU A 17 -16.62 -1.55 7.83
C GLU A 17 -16.19 -2.63 6.84
N ALA A 18 -14.94 -3.08 6.94
CA ALA A 18 -14.43 -4.17 6.11
C ALA A 18 -15.08 -5.51 6.47
N GLU A 19 -15.29 -5.80 7.75
CA GLU A 19 -16.04 -7.00 8.18
C GLU A 19 -17.47 -6.98 7.64
N LYS A 20 -18.19 -5.86 7.79
CA LYS A 20 -19.56 -5.70 7.28
C LYS A 20 -19.65 -5.96 5.77
N LYS A 21 -18.69 -5.46 5.01
CA LYS A 21 -18.61 -5.69 3.56
C LYS A 21 -18.40 -7.15 3.20
N VAL A 22 -17.66 -7.90 4.03
CA VAL A 22 -17.34 -9.31 3.80
C VAL A 22 -18.49 -10.22 4.25
N THR A 23 -19.08 -9.96 5.41
CA THR A 23 -20.16 -10.80 5.98
C THR A 23 -21.55 -10.41 5.45
N GLY A 24 -21.68 -9.24 4.83
CA GLY A 24 -22.96 -8.68 4.38
C GLY A 24 -23.92 -8.34 5.52
N SER A 25 -23.45 -8.37 6.76
CA SER A 25 -24.24 -8.12 7.96
C SER A 25 -23.79 -6.83 8.62
N ASP A 26 -24.74 -6.02 9.10
CA ASP A 26 -24.44 -4.78 9.82
C ASP A 26 -23.99 -4.99 11.28
N GLU A 27 -24.14 -6.22 11.78
CA GLU A 27 -23.72 -6.61 13.11
C GLU A 27 -22.29 -7.14 13.11
N VAL A 28 -21.55 -6.83 14.18
CA VAL A 28 -20.22 -7.38 14.43
C VAL A 28 -20.36 -8.86 14.76
N VAL A 29 -19.63 -9.72 14.04
CA VAL A 29 -19.70 -11.16 14.31
C VAL A 29 -18.94 -11.46 15.60
N LYS A 30 -19.60 -12.19 16.50
CA LYS A 30 -19.00 -12.59 17.78
C LYS A 30 -17.76 -13.46 17.54
N GLY A 31 -16.60 -12.99 18.00
CA GLY A 31 -15.32 -13.65 17.77
C GLY A 31 -14.72 -13.44 16.37
N GLY A 32 -15.36 -12.59 15.56
CA GLY A 32 -14.88 -12.15 14.26
C GLY A 32 -13.78 -11.09 14.34
N PRO A 33 -13.30 -10.61 13.19
CA PRO A 33 -12.12 -9.75 13.11
C PRO A 33 -12.26 -8.42 13.85
N THR A 34 -13.46 -7.81 13.88
CA THR A 34 -13.73 -6.58 14.65
C THR A 34 -13.73 -6.85 16.14
N ALA A 35 -14.30 -7.98 16.59
CA ALA A 35 -14.26 -8.35 18.00
C ALA A 35 -12.81 -8.56 18.49
N GLN A 36 -11.94 -9.11 17.63
CA GLN A 36 -10.51 -9.22 17.91
C GLN A 36 -9.84 -7.84 17.94
N ALA A 37 -10.11 -6.98 16.96
CA ALA A 37 -9.60 -5.60 16.95
C ALA A 37 -10.04 -4.80 18.19
N GLN A 38 -11.27 -4.97 18.64
CA GLN A 38 -11.81 -4.35 19.86
C GLN A 38 -11.18 -4.93 21.13
N SER A 39 -10.84 -6.22 21.15
CA SER A 39 -10.16 -6.85 22.29
C SER A 39 -8.76 -6.30 22.51
N HIS A 40 -8.13 -5.80 21.44
CA HIS A 40 -6.84 -5.12 21.46
C HIS A 40 -6.97 -3.59 21.37
N ALA A 41 -8.13 -3.03 21.74
CA ALA A 41 -8.34 -1.59 21.68
C ALA A 41 -7.33 -0.82 22.54
N GLY A 42 -6.68 0.19 21.96
CA GLY A 42 -5.62 0.95 22.63
C GLY A 42 -4.24 0.30 22.56
N GLU A 43 -4.11 -0.90 21.99
CA GLU A 43 -2.82 -1.55 21.75
C GLU A 43 -2.26 -1.22 20.36
N PRO A 44 -0.92 -1.21 20.17
CA PRO A 44 -0.31 -1.03 18.87
C PRO A 44 -0.59 -2.23 17.95
N ILE A 45 -0.98 -1.95 16.71
CA ILE A 45 -1.07 -2.90 15.62
C ILE A 45 0.32 -3.49 15.38
N ASN A 46 0.46 -4.76 15.72
CA ASN A 46 1.70 -5.52 15.60
C ASN A 46 1.40 -6.91 15.01
N SER A 47 2.40 -7.79 14.95
CA SER A 47 2.23 -9.13 14.38
C SER A 47 1.18 -9.96 15.14
N GLN A 48 1.05 -9.77 16.45
CA GLN A 48 0.09 -10.50 17.29
C GLN A 48 -1.33 -10.02 17.01
N THR A 49 -1.58 -8.71 17.09
CA THR A 49 -2.93 -8.16 16.84
C THR A 49 -3.40 -8.44 15.41
N LEU A 50 -2.51 -8.39 14.42
CA LEU A 50 -2.82 -8.77 13.03
C LEU A 50 -3.15 -10.26 12.91
N HIS A 51 -2.44 -11.12 13.64
CA HIS A 51 -2.74 -12.54 13.67
C HIS A 51 -4.13 -12.80 14.26
N ASP A 52 -4.46 -12.15 15.37
CA ASP A 52 -5.75 -12.34 16.03
C ASP A 52 -6.92 -11.82 15.17
N ILE A 53 -6.77 -10.66 14.53
CA ILE A 53 -7.73 -10.16 13.52
C ILE A 53 -7.89 -11.14 12.36
N THR A 54 -6.78 -11.73 11.90
CA THR A 54 -6.82 -12.75 10.84
C THR A 54 -7.58 -14.00 11.24
N GLU A 55 -7.33 -14.52 12.44
CA GLU A 55 -8.02 -15.71 12.95
C GLU A 55 -9.51 -15.42 13.16
N GLY A 56 -9.86 -14.18 13.56
CA GLY A 56 -11.23 -13.69 13.55
C GLY A 56 -11.85 -13.70 12.16
N GLU A 57 -11.16 -13.17 11.15
CA GLU A 57 -11.66 -13.16 9.76
C GLU A 57 -11.88 -14.58 9.24
N LYS A 58 -10.93 -15.49 9.43
CA LYS A 58 -11.08 -16.89 9.01
C LYS A 58 -12.30 -17.55 9.65
N LYS A 59 -12.63 -17.22 10.90
CA LYS A 59 -13.84 -17.75 11.55
C LYS A 59 -15.12 -17.25 10.90
N THR A 60 -15.14 -16.02 10.39
CA THR A 60 -16.34 -15.44 9.75
C THR A 60 -16.47 -15.82 8.28
N THR A 61 -15.37 -16.10 7.60
CA THR A 61 -15.32 -16.40 6.16
C THR A 61 -15.16 -17.89 5.84
N GLY A 62 -15.17 -18.76 6.85
CA GLY A 62 -15.06 -20.21 6.66
C GLY A 62 -13.64 -20.74 6.42
N GLY A 63 -12.62 -19.96 6.78
CA GLY A 63 -11.20 -20.36 6.78
C GLY A 63 -10.32 -19.55 5.85
N ASP A 64 -10.91 -18.77 4.94
CA ASP A 64 -10.20 -18.07 3.88
C ASP A 64 -10.04 -16.58 4.16
N ARG A 65 -8.86 -16.03 3.87
CA ARG A 65 -8.67 -14.58 3.90
C ARG A 65 -9.32 -13.96 2.67
N ILE A 66 -10.13 -12.93 2.89
CA ILE A 66 -10.79 -12.22 1.81
C ILE A 66 -9.96 -11.02 1.40
N LYS A 67 -9.75 -10.89 0.09
CA LYS A 67 -9.04 -9.74 -0.49
C LYS A 67 -9.86 -8.47 -0.22
N GLY A 68 -9.25 -7.50 0.48
CA GLY A 68 -9.97 -6.30 0.91
C GLY A 68 -10.81 -6.50 2.17
N GLY A 69 -10.65 -7.65 2.83
CA GLY A 69 -11.26 -7.95 4.11
C GLY A 69 -10.56 -7.24 5.29
N PRO A 70 -11.08 -7.44 6.51
CA PRO A 70 -10.63 -6.75 7.70
C PRO A 70 -9.14 -6.93 8.02
N THR A 71 -8.54 -8.08 7.73
CA THR A 71 -7.08 -8.28 7.84
C THR A 71 -6.31 -7.41 6.87
N SER A 72 -6.78 -7.31 5.61
CA SER A 72 -6.16 -6.45 4.61
C SER A 72 -6.22 -4.98 5.04
N THR A 73 -7.33 -4.57 5.65
CA THR A 73 -7.49 -3.22 6.22
C THR A 73 -6.52 -2.96 7.37
N ALA A 74 -6.41 -3.89 8.33
CA ALA A 74 -5.49 -3.75 9.46
C ALA A 74 -4.02 -3.70 9.00
N GLN A 75 -3.65 -4.52 8.00
CA GLN A 75 -2.33 -4.47 7.38
C GLN A 75 -2.09 -3.15 6.64
N SER A 76 -3.12 -2.61 5.97
CA SER A 76 -3.03 -1.32 5.28
C SER A 76 -2.82 -0.17 6.27
N ILE A 77 -3.50 -0.18 7.42
CA ILE A 77 -3.28 0.81 8.49
C ILE A 77 -1.85 0.70 9.02
N LEU A 78 -1.36 -0.52 9.29
CA LEU A 78 0.03 -0.75 9.69
C LEU A 78 1.05 -0.27 8.66
N ALA A 79 0.73 -0.37 7.37
CA ALA A 79 1.58 0.12 6.29
C ALA A 79 1.50 1.64 6.15
N GLN A 80 0.30 2.23 6.26
CA GLN A 80 0.05 3.66 6.10
C GLN A 80 0.73 4.50 7.18
N GLU A 81 0.70 4.06 8.44
CA GLU A 81 1.30 4.84 9.53
C GLU A 81 2.83 4.68 9.63
N ARG A 82 3.36 3.52 9.23
CA ARG A 82 4.81 3.37 8.98
C ARG A 82 5.30 4.26 7.83
N ASN A 83 4.38 4.68 6.95
CA ASN A 83 4.60 5.63 5.88
C ASN A 83 4.13 7.06 6.22
N GLY A 84 4.01 7.41 7.51
CA GLY A 84 3.52 8.71 8.00
C GLY A 84 4.27 9.95 7.49
N THR A 85 4.04 10.29 6.22
CA THR A 85 3.88 11.58 5.55
C THR A 85 3.62 11.27 4.07
N SER A 86 2.36 11.01 3.69
CA SER A 86 1.83 11.46 2.40
C SER A 86 0.31 11.30 2.38
N PRO A 87 -0.45 12.36 2.12
CA PRO A 87 -1.90 12.32 2.14
C PRO A 87 -2.42 11.50 0.95
N ASP A 88 -3.52 10.79 1.19
CA ASP A 88 -4.50 10.41 0.17
C ASP A 88 -4.08 9.30 -0.82
N THR A 89 -4.19 8.04 -0.39
CA THR A 89 -4.46 6.90 -1.30
C THR A 89 -5.96 6.64 -1.42
N LYS A 90 -6.78 7.70 -1.50
CA LYS A 90 -8.08 7.57 -2.15
C LYS A 90 -7.80 7.48 -3.63
N ASN A 91 -8.02 6.30 -4.20
CA ASN A 91 -8.42 6.07 -5.59
C ASN A 91 -8.15 7.24 -6.54
N THR A 92 -6.90 7.65 -6.71
CA THR A 92 -6.57 8.70 -7.67
C THR A 92 -6.72 8.02 -9.02
N PRO A 93 -7.63 8.49 -9.90
CA PRO A 93 -7.73 7.93 -11.23
C PRO A 93 -6.34 7.99 -11.85
N ALA A 94 -5.86 6.87 -12.37
CA ALA A 94 -4.56 6.86 -13.03
C ALA A 94 -4.65 7.86 -14.19
N THR A 95 -3.93 8.97 -14.08
CA THR A 95 -4.04 10.08 -15.03
C THR A 95 -3.21 9.84 -16.29
N GLY A 96 -2.38 8.79 -16.28
CA GLY A 96 -1.39 8.53 -17.32
C GLY A 96 -0.26 9.56 -17.30
N ARG A 97 -0.07 10.27 -16.19
CA ARG A 97 0.97 11.29 -15.98
C ARG A 97 1.79 10.95 -14.74
N LEU A 98 3.02 11.46 -14.68
CA LEU A 98 3.87 11.40 -13.51
C LEU A 98 3.43 12.45 -12.48
N ASP A 99 2.19 12.32 -12.02
CA ASP A 99 1.64 13.12 -10.92
C ASP A 99 2.21 12.68 -9.58
N SER A 100 1.92 13.44 -8.52
CA SER A 100 2.40 13.15 -7.16
C SER A 100 2.02 11.74 -6.68
N SER A 101 0.85 11.24 -7.08
CA SER A 101 0.36 9.90 -6.74
C SER A 101 1.20 8.82 -7.43
N THR A 102 1.44 8.97 -8.73
CA THR A 102 2.26 8.04 -9.53
C THR A 102 3.71 8.04 -9.05
N ILE A 103 4.30 9.22 -8.83
CA ILE A 103 5.67 9.35 -8.31
C ILE A 103 5.80 8.71 -6.92
N SER A 104 4.78 8.84 -6.06
CA SER A 104 4.77 8.19 -4.75
C SER A 104 4.80 6.66 -4.87
N LYS A 105 3.99 6.08 -5.77
CA LYS A 105 4.00 4.63 -6.02
C LYS A 105 5.33 4.14 -6.59
N ILE A 106 5.94 4.90 -7.50
CA ILE A 106 7.30 4.62 -8.03
C ILE A 106 8.31 4.63 -6.88
N THR A 107 8.17 5.58 -5.95
CA THR A 107 9.02 5.71 -4.78
C THR A 107 8.89 4.54 -3.82
N ASP A 108 7.67 4.08 -3.55
CA ASP A 108 7.46 2.90 -2.71
C ASP A 108 8.07 1.64 -3.35
N ALA A 109 7.97 1.50 -4.68
CA ALA A 109 8.63 0.42 -5.41
C ALA A 109 10.17 0.52 -5.34
N GLU A 110 10.73 1.74 -5.40
CA GLU A 110 12.19 1.94 -5.29
C GLU A 110 12.69 1.60 -3.88
N LYS A 111 11.97 2.03 -2.85
CA LYS A 111 12.27 1.66 -1.45
C LYS A 111 12.22 0.15 -1.25
N GLY A 112 11.23 -0.52 -1.86
CA GLY A 112 11.11 -1.98 -1.84
C GLY A 112 12.29 -2.69 -2.49
N LEU A 113 12.86 -2.14 -3.57
CA LEU A 113 14.03 -2.72 -4.25
C LEU A 113 15.35 -2.44 -3.51
N THR A 114 15.50 -1.25 -2.95
CA THR A 114 16.77 -0.80 -2.36
C THR A 114 16.89 -1.09 -0.87
N GLY A 115 15.78 -1.38 -0.20
CA GLY A 115 15.70 -1.44 1.26
C GLY A 115 15.99 -0.11 1.95
N SER A 116 16.15 0.99 1.19
CA SER A 116 16.48 2.31 1.72
C SER A 116 15.19 3.07 2.04
N GLY A 117 15.17 3.77 3.18
CA GLY A 117 14.01 4.60 3.57
C GLY A 117 13.82 5.84 2.69
N ASN A 118 14.84 6.22 1.91
CA ASN A 118 14.86 7.39 1.04
C ASN A 118 15.10 6.98 -0.42
N PRO A 119 14.58 7.75 -1.39
CA PRO A 119 14.93 7.59 -2.81
C PRO A 119 16.44 7.72 -3.03
N VAL A 120 16.99 6.92 -3.94
CA VAL A 120 18.40 6.95 -4.29
C VAL A 120 18.67 8.11 -5.25
N ALA A 121 19.77 8.82 -5.02
CA ALA A 121 20.18 9.92 -5.88
C ALA A 121 20.44 9.44 -7.32
N GLY A 122 19.64 9.94 -8.27
CA GLY A 122 19.68 9.52 -9.67
C GLY A 122 19.02 8.16 -9.93
N GLY A 123 18.28 7.63 -8.96
CA GLY A 123 17.44 6.45 -9.09
C GLY A 123 16.12 6.71 -9.81
N PRO A 124 15.25 5.69 -9.94
CA PRO A 124 14.02 5.76 -10.72
C PRO A 124 13.04 6.84 -10.23
N THR A 125 12.90 7.07 -8.93
CA THR A 125 12.11 8.17 -8.38
C THR A 125 12.69 9.52 -8.76
N ALA A 126 14.00 9.69 -8.68
CA ALA A 126 14.64 10.95 -9.05
C ALA A 126 14.39 11.27 -10.54
N GLN A 127 14.36 10.25 -11.40
CA GLN A 127 14.03 10.42 -12.81
C GLN A 127 12.53 10.71 -13.01
N ALA A 128 11.64 10.00 -12.31
CA ALA A 128 10.21 10.27 -12.34
C ALA A 128 9.88 11.71 -11.88
N GLN A 129 10.60 12.22 -10.88
CA GLN A 129 10.44 13.59 -10.37
C GLN A 129 10.91 14.66 -11.36
N LYS A 130 11.91 14.39 -12.22
CA LYS A 130 12.31 15.33 -13.27
C LYS A 130 11.20 15.58 -14.28
N HIS A 131 10.39 14.56 -14.52
CA HIS A 131 9.25 14.58 -15.42
C HIS A 131 7.92 14.79 -14.68
N ALA A 132 7.96 15.42 -13.50
CA ALA A 132 6.75 15.63 -12.70
C ALA A 132 5.68 16.40 -13.50
N ASN A 133 4.44 15.91 -13.44
CA ASN A 133 3.27 16.38 -14.20
C ASN A 133 3.33 16.15 -15.73
N GLU A 134 4.37 15.51 -16.24
CA GLU A 134 4.43 15.11 -17.64
C GLU A 134 3.66 13.81 -17.88
N PRO A 135 3.13 13.59 -19.10
CA PRO A 135 2.56 12.30 -19.48
C PRO A 135 3.59 11.16 -19.39
N ILE A 136 3.13 9.98 -18.99
CA ILE A 136 3.93 8.76 -19.06
C ILE A 136 4.02 8.36 -20.54
N ASN A 137 5.22 8.48 -21.10
CA ASN A 137 5.53 8.18 -22.48
C ASN A 137 6.79 7.31 -22.54
N HIS A 138 7.25 6.99 -23.75
CA HIS A 138 8.43 6.15 -23.93
C HIS A 138 9.68 6.74 -23.25
N ASP A 139 9.89 8.05 -23.37
CA ASP A 139 11.10 8.72 -22.89
C ASP A 139 11.13 8.77 -21.35
N THR A 140 10.00 9.09 -20.73
CA THR A 140 9.90 9.09 -19.26
C THR A 140 10.05 7.68 -18.67
N LEU A 141 9.48 6.66 -19.33
CA LEU A 141 9.69 5.26 -18.94
C LEU A 141 11.14 4.81 -19.14
N HIS A 142 11.79 5.26 -20.19
CA HIS A 142 13.20 4.99 -20.45
C HIS A 142 14.07 5.58 -19.33
N ASP A 143 13.87 6.84 -18.97
CA ASP A 143 14.66 7.50 -17.94
C ASP A 143 14.46 6.88 -16.55
N ILE A 144 13.22 6.53 -16.20
CA ILE A 144 12.92 5.77 -14.97
C ILE A 144 13.65 4.43 -14.99
N THR A 145 13.66 3.74 -16.13
CA THR A 145 14.33 2.44 -16.28
C THR A 145 15.85 2.56 -16.14
N GLU A 146 16.47 3.59 -16.71
CA GLU A 146 17.89 3.86 -16.54
C GLU A 146 18.24 4.17 -15.08
N GLY A 147 17.38 4.91 -14.38
CA GLY A 147 17.48 5.10 -12.94
C GLY A 147 17.42 3.78 -12.17
N GLU A 148 16.46 2.91 -12.51
CA GLU A 148 16.28 1.61 -11.86
C GLU A 148 17.49 0.68 -12.08
N LYS A 149 18.03 0.63 -13.30
CA LYS A 149 19.25 -0.12 -13.62
C LYS A 149 20.45 0.37 -12.81
N LYS A 150 20.59 1.69 -12.67
CA LYS A 150 21.67 2.28 -11.88
C LYS A 150 21.60 1.90 -10.41
N VAL A 151 20.39 1.78 -9.88
CA VAL A 151 20.12 1.43 -8.48
C VAL A 151 20.29 -0.07 -8.22
N THR A 152 19.80 -0.91 -9.11
CA THR A 152 19.84 -2.37 -8.96
C THR A 152 21.14 -2.99 -9.46
N GLY A 153 21.96 -2.25 -10.22
CA GLY A 153 23.16 -2.75 -10.89
C GLY A 153 22.86 -3.75 -12.03
N GLY A 154 21.59 -3.96 -12.36
CA GLY A 154 21.14 -4.91 -13.37
C GLY A 154 21.00 -4.29 -14.75
N ALA A 155 21.16 -5.10 -15.80
CA ALA A 155 20.93 -4.68 -17.19
C ALA A 155 19.44 -4.59 -17.55
N ARG A 156 18.53 -5.04 -16.68
CA ARG A 156 17.09 -5.13 -16.93
C ARG A 156 16.30 -4.59 -15.72
N PRO A 157 15.18 -3.89 -15.94
CA PRO A 157 14.27 -3.51 -14.86
C PRO A 157 13.72 -4.76 -14.17
N VAL A 158 13.48 -4.63 -12.86
CA VAL A 158 13.02 -5.71 -11.99
C VAL A 158 11.51 -5.87 -12.14
N ALA A 159 11.05 -7.12 -12.17
CA ALA A 159 9.62 -7.40 -12.17
C ALA A 159 8.97 -6.86 -10.88
N GLY A 160 7.96 -6.01 -11.02
CA GLY A 160 7.34 -5.31 -9.89
C GLY A 160 8.15 -4.13 -9.35
N GLY A 161 9.22 -3.72 -10.05
CA GLY A 161 10.01 -2.53 -9.73
C GLY A 161 9.36 -1.21 -10.18
N PRO A 162 10.05 -0.08 -9.93
CA PRO A 162 9.63 1.28 -10.29
C PRO A 162 9.14 1.44 -11.73
N THR A 163 9.86 0.89 -12.72
CA THR A 163 9.44 0.92 -14.12
C THR A 163 8.14 0.16 -14.35
N ALA A 164 8.00 -1.02 -13.74
CA ALA A 164 6.78 -1.83 -13.86
C ALA A 164 5.57 -1.12 -13.22
N THR A 165 5.78 -0.41 -12.12
CA THR A 165 4.76 0.44 -11.49
C THR A 165 4.35 1.58 -12.40
N ALA A 166 5.30 2.31 -13.01
CA ALA A 166 4.99 3.38 -13.96
C ALA A 166 4.19 2.87 -15.18
N GLN A 167 4.57 1.72 -15.74
CA GLN A 167 3.82 1.07 -16.82
C GLN A 167 2.41 0.65 -16.39
N SER A 168 2.27 0.13 -15.17
CA SER A 168 0.97 -0.27 -14.63
C SER A 168 0.03 0.92 -14.49
N GLU A 169 0.53 2.08 -14.05
CA GLU A 169 -0.28 3.30 -13.95
C GLU A 169 -0.67 3.84 -15.34
N LEU A 170 0.21 3.75 -16.34
CA LEU A 170 -0.15 4.08 -17.73
C LEU A 170 -1.22 3.13 -18.31
N ASN A 171 -1.17 1.84 -17.98
CA ASN A 171 -2.18 0.88 -18.44
C ASN A 171 -3.54 1.12 -17.77
N LYS A 172 -3.53 1.42 -16.46
CA LYS A 172 -4.75 1.78 -15.71
C LYS A 172 -5.39 3.06 -16.22
N SER A 173 -4.61 4.03 -16.71
CA SER A 173 -5.16 5.27 -17.28
C SER A 173 -5.80 5.09 -18.65
N ARG A 174 -5.56 3.93 -19.30
CA ARG A 174 -6.09 3.58 -20.63
C ARG A 174 -7.23 2.58 -20.57
N SER A 175 -7.52 2.02 -19.38
CA SER A 175 -8.58 1.02 -19.13
C SER A 175 -9.85 1.71 -18.66
#